data_AF-A0A816XLG3-F1
#
_entry.id   AF-A0A816XLG3-F1
#
_cell.length_a   1.000
_cell.length_b   1.000
_cell.length_c   1.000
_cell.angle_alpha   90.00
_cell.angle_beta   90.00
_cell.angle_gamma   90.00
#
_symmetry.space_group_name_H-M   'P 1'
#
loop_
_entity.id
_entity.type
_entity.pdbx_description
1 polymer ?
#
loop_
_entity_poly.entity_id
_entity_poly.type
_entity_poly.pdbx_seq_one_letter_code
_entity_poly.pdbx_strand_id
1 'polypeptide(L)'
;MFEKFQQLVLPADVLTLEGEKYFELVTQICGESFKELMEVLSINNVYKLLLIENDVLLCFDKKYKELEEITQRTCLHLDDGTIMLKPGLRLDFDRFMRALHAANNQNCTQENTANLNDAFFSSFKKLIKSFHFNENDDTKNNHAFLLVFIENIFSNLSKNKNNYRYSEHVQQFAQSLYILGGRNIYEFVRLNLPSAIPALSTLDDSLGKAGVCIEEGIFRYNILQNHQKSVGYDIAVCSEDATAVIKKVSYNSAANKFSGFPISLKHGIPCSRQFQTDSFDELKSWFENKDKTHYLNVHMVKPLIASNPYSSPLLLATYGINNNFKAIDVLNRWIWMFENARQSNVRIVAFATDCDPRYSLAMRLATVFFGRINNMPICDRQDAFDIDLPKNWSSWFFMGTRQLFFCFQDSIHLCTKLRNRILSKKASILMGKEEVSIEVLKELIEKKSKFAHGLVKTDIEPKDRQKFSSCIKLSSDDVFTTLEDIESSQATRIYLHPLRCIVLAYVEHDTSIINRIYYSWYAVFLCRIWKSWLDIIDEKDILGYNVADEKDLFITI
;
A
#
# COMPACT_ATOMS: atom_id res chain seq x y z
N MET A 1 19.15 55.41 10.18
CA MET A 1 19.92 55.56 11.44
C MET A 1 20.30 54.15 11.91
N PHE A 2 21.31 53.54 11.27
CA PHE A 2 21.90 52.28 11.76
C PHE A 2 23.34 52.63 12.09
N GLU A 3 23.64 52.69 13.39
CA GLU A 3 25.00 52.80 13.88
C GLU A 3 25.86 51.69 13.27
N LYS A 4 27.08 52.05 12.88
CA LYS A 4 28.14 51.09 12.56
C LYS A 4 28.45 50.29 13.83
N PHE A 5 27.74 49.18 14.04
CA PHE A 5 28.11 48.23 15.07
C PHE A 5 29.53 47.73 14.81
N GLN A 6 30.35 47.70 15.86
CA GLN A 6 31.72 47.21 15.78
C GLN A 6 31.75 45.78 15.22
N GLN A 7 32.66 45.55 14.28
CA GLN A 7 32.87 44.25 13.67
C GLN A 7 33.31 43.25 14.74
N LEU A 8 32.63 42.11 14.83
CA LEU A 8 32.93 41.06 15.79
C LEU A 8 34.30 40.45 15.43
N VAL A 9 35.29 40.54 16.32
CA VAL A 9 36.62 39.96 16.11
C VAL A 9 36.61 38.54 16.64
N LEU A 10 36.82 37.56 15.77
CA LEU A 10 36.91 36.14 16.12
C LEU A 10 38.37 35.71 16.33
N PRO A 11 38.64 34.68 17.15
CA PRO A 11 39.96 34.07 17.27
C PRO A 11 40.48 33.58 15.90
N ALA A 12 41.79 33.62 15.69
CA ALA A 12 42.41 33.20 14.42
C ALA A 12 42.19 31.70 14.12
N ASP A 13 42.04 30.88 15.16
CA ASP A 13 41.79 29.45 15.10
C ASP A 13 40.28 29.09 15.11
N VAL A 14 39.38 30.07 14.97
CA VAL A 14 37.94 29.90 15.18
C VAL A 14 37.33 28.73 14.39
N LEU A 15 37.79 28.48 13.16
CA LEU A 15 37.24 27.41 12.32
C LEU A 15 37.65 25.99 12.76
N THR A 16 38.66 25.89 13.63
CA THR A 16 39.18 24.62 14.16
C THR A 16 38.64 24.30 15.56
N LEU A 17 37.83 25.19 16.14
CA LEU A 17 37.27 24.99 17.47
C LEU A 17 36.21 23.88 17.48
N GLU A 18 36.35 22.98 18.44
CA GLU A 18 35.44 21.87 18.71
C GLU A 18 35.25 21.64 20.22
N GLY A 19 34.16 20.96 20.57
CA GLY A 19 33.86 20.59 21.96
C GLY A 19 33.71 21.79 22.88
N GLU A 20 34.31 21.72 24.07
CA GLU A 20 34.21 22.77 25.10
C GLU A 20 34.66 24.14 24.62
N LYS A 21 35.75 24.22 23.85
CA LYS A 21 36.26 25.51 23.34
C LYS A 21 35.31 26.18 22.36
N TYR A 22 34.58 25.37 21.58
CA TYR A 22 33.51 25.88 20.72
C TYR A 22 32.34 26.40 21.56
N PHE A 23 31.93 25.67 22.59
CA PHE A 23 30.84 26.08 23.47
C PHE A 23 31.18 27.32 24.29
N GLU A 24 32.41 27.46 24.76
CA GLU A 24 32.90 28.68 25.42
C GLU A 24 32.80 29.90 24.51
N LEU A 25 33.19 29.75 23.23
CA LEU A 25 33.05 30.81 22.24
C LEU A 25 31.58 31.18 21.99
N VAL A 26 30.70 30.19 21.85
CA VAL A 26 29.26 30.41 21.67
C VAL A 26 28.66 31.10 22.89
N THR A 27 29.01 30.69 24.11
CA THR A 27 28.58 31.35 25.35
C THR A 27 29.07 32.79 25.41
N GLN A 28 30.33 33.05 25.04
CA GLN A 28 30.92 34.39 25.10
C GLN A 28 30.26 35.37 24.12
N ILE A 29 29.87 34.90 22.94
CA ILE A 29 29.36 35.75 21.86
C ILE A 29 27.83 35.80 21.83
N CYS A 30 27.16 34.66 22.01
CA CYS A 30 25.72 34.50 21.87
C CYS A 30 25.00 34.24 23.21
N GLY A 31 25.74 33.99 24.29
CA GLY A 31 25.19 33.70 25.62
C GLY A 31 24.89 32.22 25.87
N GLU A 32 24.69 31.88 27.14
CA GLU A 32 24.53 30.49 27.62
C GLU A 32 23.37 29.76 26.95
N SER A 33 22.26 30.45 26.67
CA SER A 33 21.10 29.83 26.04
C SER A 33 21.38 29.30 24.62
N PHE A 34 22.31 29.92 23.89
CA PHE A 34 22.72 29.41 22.58
C PHE A 34 23.71 28.24 22.69
N LYS A 35 24.57 28.22 23.71
CA LYS A 35 25.41 27.05 23.98
C LYS A 35 24.54 25.84 24.24
N GLU A 36 23.57 25.95 25.15
CA GLU A 36 22.65 24.85 25.47
C GLU A 36 21.86 24.40 24.23
N LEU A 37 21.43 25.34 23.37
CA LEU A 37 20.80 25.02 22.09
C LEU A 37 21.73 24.22 21.17
N MET A 38 23.00 24.63 21.06
CA MET A 38 23.98 23.91 20.25
C MET A 38 24.28 22.51 20.81
N GLU A 39 24.31 22.36 22.14
CA GLU A 39 24.46 21.07 22.82
C GLU A 39 23.26 20.13 22.53
N VAL A 40 22.03 20.62 22.67
CA VAL A 40 20.81 19.84 22.37
C VAL A 40 20.77 19.43 20.89
N LEU A 41 21.19 20.31 19.98
CA LEU A 41 21.24 20.02 18.55
C LEU A 41 22.49 19.21 18.13
N SER A 42 23.36 18.84 19.08
CA SER A 42 24.62 18.12 18.83
C SER A 42 25.56 18.83 17.82
N ILE A 43 25.47 20.16 17.79
CA ILE A 43 26.33 21.05 17.00
C ILE A 43 27.50 21.45 17.91
N ASN A 44 28.62 20.73 17.81
CA ASN A 44 29.74 20.86 18.73
C ASN A 44 31.03 21.41 18.08
N ASN A 45 30.93 21.95 16.86
CA ASN A 45 32.03 22.63 16.20
C ASN A 45 31.50 23.62 15.14
N VAL A 46 32.38 24.53 14.73
CA VAL A 46 32.05 25.58 13.74
C VAL A 46 31.66 25.01 12.38
N TYR A 47 32.29 23.90 11.96
CA TYR A 47 32.02 23.28 10.67
C TYR A 47 30.58 22.76 10.57
N LYS A 48 30.09 22.06 11.59
CA LYS A 48 28.71 21.58 11.68
C LYS A 48 27.72 22.74 11.65
N LEU A 49 28.00 23.83 12.38
CA LEU A 49 27.13 25.01 12.41
C LEU A 49 27.02 25.66 11.02
N LEU A 50 28.13 25.80 10.30
CA LEU A 50 28.16 26.40 8.96
C LEU A 50 27.53 25.53 7.86
N LEU A 51 27.38 24.21 8.09
CA LEU A 51 26.74 23.29 7.16
C LEU A 51 25.21 23.31 7.19
N ILE A 52 24.60 23.99 8.17
CA ILE A 52 23.15 24.01 8.33
C ILE A 52 22.55 24.99 7.32
N GLU A 53 21.81 24.45 6.34
CA GLU A 53 21.21 25.25 5.24
C GLU A 53 19.99 26.06 5.67
N ASN A 54 19.31 25.62 6.74
CA ASN A 54 18.17 26.31 7.33
C ASN A 54 18.60 27.06 8.58
N ASP A 55 17.90 28.14 8.88
CA ASP A 55 18.11 28.88 10.11
C ASP A 55 17.90 27.96 11.32
N VAL A 56 18.97 27.75 12.10
CA VAL A 56 18.97 26.89 13.29
C VAL A 56 17.84 27.27 14.25
N LEU A 57 17.45 28.54 14.24
CA LEU A 57 16.44 29.11 15.11
C LEU A 57 15.00 28.66 14.75
N LEU A 58 14.78 28.05 13.58
CA LEU A 58 13.49 27.44 13.20
C LEU A 58 13.14 26.21 14.06
N CYS A 59 14.07 25.71 14.87
CA CYS A 59 13.75 24.66 15.83
C CYS A 59 12.73 25.12 16.89
N PHE A 60 12.65 26.42 17.17
CA PHE A 60 11.72 27.00 18.15
C PHE A 60 10.25 26.96 17.70
N ASP A 61 9.99 26.82 16.39
CA ASP A 61 8.63 26.64 15.85
C ASP A 61 8.09 25.22 16.03
N LYS A 62 8.94 24.29 16.51
CA LYS A 62 8.60 22.88 16.69
C LYS A 62 8.48 22.55 18.18
N LYS A 63 7.39 21.87 18.56
CA LYS A 63 7.10 21.49 19.96
C LYS A 63 7.95 20.30 20.43
N TYR A 64 9.24 20.53 20.67
CA TYR A 64 10.13 19.54 21.28
C TYR A 64 10.22 19.74 22.80
N LYS A 65 10.01 18.67 23.56
CA LYS A 65 10.02 18.69 25.03
C LYS A 65 11.39 19.10 25.60
N GLU A 66 12.46 18.71 24.93
CA GLU A 66 13.86 19.01 25.30
C GLU A 66 14.24 20.48 25.07
N LEU A 67 13.47 21.21 24.25
CA LEU A 67 13.70 22.64 23.97
C LEU A 67 12.78 23.56 24.78
N GLU A 68 11.85 23.04 25.58
CA GLU A 68 10.81 23.82 26.25
C GLU A 68 11.42 24.86 27.22
N GLU A 69 12.39 24.46 28.04
CA GLU A 69 13.09 25.36 28.98
C GLU A 69 13.96 26.40 28.28
N ILE A 70 14.57 26.05 27.13
CA ILE A 70 15.36 26.99 26.32
C ILE A 70 14.43 27.98 25.62
N THR A 71 13.30 27.52 25.10
CA THR A 71 12.28 28.34 24.42
C THR A 71 11.70 29.38 25.38
N GLN A 72 11.34 28.99 26.60
CA GLN A 72 10.81 29.91 27.61
C GLN A 72 11.80 31.01 28.00
N ARG A 73 13.11 30.73 27.97
CA ARG A 73 14.16 31.73 28.29
C ARG A 73 14.51 32.64 27.12
N THR A 74 14.45 32.13 25.89
CA THR A 74 14.97 32.81 24.70
C THR A 74 13.90 33.49 23.86
N CYS A 75 12.64 33.07 23.98
CA CYS A 75 11.54 33.54 23.15
C CYS A 75 10.50 34.34 23.95
N LEU A 76 9.75 35.18 23.25
CA LEU A 76 8.54 35.88 23.69
C LEU A 76 7.34 35.13 23.11
N HIS A 77 6.36 34.83 23.96
CA HIS A 77 5.08 34.25 23.54
C HIS A 77 4.12 35.39 23.23
N LEU A 78 3.64 35.47 21.99
CA LEU A 78 2.66 36.46 21.56
C LEU A 78 1.24 35.94 21.81
N ASP A 79 0.28 36.86 21.94
CA ASP A 79 -1.11 36.55 22.30
C ASP A 79 -1.83 35.66 21.26
N ASP A 80 -1.33 35.62 20.02
CA ASP A 80 -1.83 34.77 18.93
C ASP A 80 -1.26 33.34 18.94
N GLY A 81 -0.42 33.03 19.93
CA GLY A 81 0.25 31.74 20.08
C GLY A 81 1.56 31.62 19.28
N THR A 82 1.98 32.67 18.57
CA THR A 82 3.27 32.73 17.87
C THR A 82 4.41 32.90 18.86
N ILE A 83 5.52 32.20 18.61
CA ILE A 83 6.74 32.29 19.41
C ILE A 83 7.75 33.15 18.65
N MET A 84 8.24 34.21 19.27
CA MET A 84 9.21 35.14 18.66
C MET A 84 10.51 35.16 19.47
N LEU A 85 11.65 34.86 18.85
CA LEU A 85 12.95 34.95 19.51
C LEU A 85 13.24 36.39 19.97
N LYS A 86 13.79 36.57 21.17
CA LYS A 86 14.15 37.90 21.68
C LYS A 86 15.08 38.62 20.68
N PRO A 87 14.76 39.83 20.21
CA PRO A 87 15.49 40.48 19.12
C PRO A 87 17.00 40.66 19.35
N GLY A 88 17.43 40.87 20.61
CA GLY A 88 18.86 40.98 20.94
C GLY A 88 19.63 39.67 20.73
N LEU A 89 19.05 38.56 21.18
CA LEU A 89 19.60 37.21 21.00
C LEU A 89 19.71 36.84 19.52
N ARG A 90 18.70 37.22 18.73
CA ARG A 90 18.71 37.03 17.28
C ARG A 90 19.86 37.81 16.62
N LEU A 91 20.01 39.08 17.01
CA LEU A 91 21.04 39.97 16.46
C LEU A 91 22.44 39.44 16.73
N ASP A 92 22.71 38.97 17.95
CA ASP A 92 24.03 38.46 18.34
C ASP A 92 24.39 37.18 17.60
N PHE A 93 23.44 36.26 17.43
CA PHE A 93 23.63 35.06 16.63
C PHE A 93 23.84 35.37 15.14
N ASP A 94 23.06 36.28 14.57
CA ASP A 94 23.22 36.71 13.17
C ASP A 94 24.57 37.43 12.95
N ARG A 95 25.10 38.13 13.96
CA ARG A 95 26.45 38.72 13.92
C ARG A 95 27.53 37.64 13.97
N PHE A 96 27.36 36.64 14.83
CA PHE A 96 28.27 35.51 14.94
C PHE A 96 28.34 34.71 13.63
N MET A 97 27.19 34.35 13.04
CA MET A 97 27.14 33.64 11.76
C MET A 97 27.80 34.43 10.63
N ARG A 98 27.56 35.74 10.55
CA ARG A 98 28.24 36.61 9.56
C ARG A 98 29.75 36.64 9.74
N ALA A 99 30.23 36.70 10.98
CA ALA A 99 31.67 36.69 11.28
C ALA A 99 32.31 35.34 10.92
N LEU A 100 31.64 34.21 11.22
CA LEU A 100 32.10 32.88 10.84
C LEU A 100 32.15 32.67 9.32
N HIS A 101 31.13 33.12 8.58
CA HIS A 101 31.14 33.08 7.12
C HIS A 101 32.26 33.95 6.54
N ALA A 102 32.51 35.13 7.12
CA ALA A 102 33.63 35.98 6.71
C ALA A 102 34.99 35.30 6.95
N ALA A 103 35.19 34.68 8.11
CA ALA A 103 36.41 33.93 8.44
C ALA A 103 36.61 32.70 7.54
N ASN A 104 35.53 31.97 7.23
CA ASN A 104 35.57 30.82 6.32
C ASN A 104 35.89 31.23 4.88
N ASN A 105 35.36 32.37 4.43
CA ASN A 105 35.65 32.92 3.11
C ASN A 105 37.10 33.45 3.01
N GLN A 106 37.65 34.00 4.09
CA GLN A 106 39.06 34.40 4.14
C GLN A 106 40.01 33.19 4.09
N ASN A 107 39.72 32.12 4.82
CA ASN A 107 40.48 30.86 4.76
C ASN A 107 40.32 30.08 3.44
N CYS A 108 39.22 30.26 2.69
CA CYS A 108 39.09 29.71 1.34
C CYS A 108 40.07 30.35 0.32
N THR A 109 40.72 31.46 0.65
CA THR A 109 41.72 32.12 -0.20
C THR A 109 43.16 31.72 0.12
N GLN A 110 43.43 30.99 1.19
CA GLN A 110 44.77 30.51 1.54
C GLN A 110 44.74 29.06 2.05
N GLU A 111 45.23 28.16 1.19
CA GLU A 111 45.87 26.87 1.53
C GLU A 111 45.13 25.99 2.55
N ASN A 112 44.25 25.07 2.11
CA ASN A 112 44.11 23.72 2.72
C ASN A 112 43.11 22.76 2.05
N THR A 113 42.35 23.16 1.03
CA THR A 113 41.40 22.28 0.32
C THR A 113 42.02 21.38 -0.77
N ALA A 114 43.28 21.62 -1.17
CA ALA A 114 43.95 20.80 -2.19
C ALA A 114 44.52 19.48 -1.64
N ASN A 115 45.20 19.51 -0.49
CA ASN A 115 45.96 18.36 0.03
C ASN A 115 45.08 17.25 0.65
N LEU A 116 43.94 17.59 1.26
CA LEU A 116 43.01 16.62 1.84
C LEU A 116 42.20 15.85 0.77
N ASN A 117 41.89 16.53 -0.34
CA ASN A 117 41.25 15.90 -1.49
C ASN A 117 42.21 14.89 -2.15
N ASP A 118 43.47 15.26 -2.42
CA ASP A 118 44.38 14.36 -3.15
C ASP A 118 44.71 13.05 -2.42
N ALA A 119 44.85 13.08 -1.08
CA ALA A 119 45.09 11.86 -0.28
C ALA A 119 43.86 10.93 -0.22
N PHE A 120 42.66 11.52 -0.10
CA PHE A 120 41.40 10.78 -0.15
C PHE A 120 41.14 10.20 -1.55
N PHE A 121 41.32 10.99 -2.61
CA PHE A 121 41.21 10.55 -4.01
C PHE A 121 42.23 9.47 -4.36
N SER A 122 43.45 9.51 -3.80
CA SER A 122 44.48 8.48 -3.99
C SER A 122 44.13 7.15 -3.31
N SER A 123 43.70 7.20 -2.05
CA SER A 123 43.24 6.01 -1.29
C SER A 123 41.99 5.39 -1.93
N PHE A 124 41.14 6.24 -2.51
CA PHE A 124 39.93 5.82 -3.19
C PHE A 124 40.17 5.19 -4.56
N LYS A 125 41.09 5.74 -5.37
CA LYS A 125 41.56 5.08 -6.61
C LYS A 125 42.14 3.70 -6.32
N LYS A 126 42.78 3.50 -5.17
CA LYS A 126 43.22 2.16 -4.71
C LYS A 126 42.03 1.26 -4.35
N LEU A 127 40.99 1.78 -3.69
CA LEU A 127 39.77 1.03 -3.38
C LEU A 127 39.02 0.60 -4.65
N ILE A 128 38.80 1.50 -5.63
CA ILE A 128 38.22 1.14 -6.94
C ILE A 128 39.06 0.06 -7.63
N LYS A 129 40.39 0.21 -7.66
CA LYS A 129 41.28 -0.82 -8.21
C LYS A 129 41.15 -2.16 -7.49
N SER A 130 40.94 -2.17 -6.17
CA SER A 130 40.74 -3.41 -5.40
C SER A 130 39.45 -4.15 -5.78
N PHE A 131 38.41 -3.43 -6.21
CA PHE A 131 37.18 -4.04 -6.74
C PHE A 131 37.33 -4.56 -8.18
N HIS A 132 38.30 -4.07 -8.95
CA HIS A 132 38.60 -4.53 -10.31
C HIS A 132 39.57 -5.73 -10.38
N PHE A 133 40.25 -6.11 -9.29
CA PHE A 133 41.37 -7.07 -9.33
C PHE A 133 41.00 -8.57 -9.27
N ASN A 134 39.72 -8.94 -9.26
CA ASN A 134 39.28 -10.33 -9.38
C ASN A 134 38.75 -10.62 -10.80
N GLU A 135 39.65 -10.63 -11.79
CA GLU A 135 39.29 -10.92 -13.19
C GLU A 135 39.08 -12.43 -13.49
N ASN A 136 39.24 -13.32 -12.50
CA ASN A 136 39.24 -14.78 -12.71
C ASN A 136 38.09 -15.57 -12.05
N ASP A 137 37.03 -14.93 -11.55
CA ASP A 137 35.86 -15.64 -11.04
C ASP A 137 34.56 -15.06 -11.62
N ASP A 138 33.58 -15.92 -11.87
CA ASP A 138 32.23 -15.63 -12.39
C ASP A 138 31.38 -14.65 -11.53
N THR A 139 32.01 -13.92 -10.60
CA THR A 139 31.40 -12.96 -9.66
C THR A 139 31.29 -11.52 -10.18
N LYS A 140 31.41 -11.32 -11.51
CA LYS A 140 31.41 -10.02 -12.22
C LYS A 140 30.27 -9.05 -11.87
N ASN A 141 29.20 -9.48 -11.20
CA ASN A 141 27.99 -8.69 -10.99
C ASN A 141 27.76 -8.14 -9.57
N ASN A 142 28.46 -8.61 -8.52
CA ASN A 142 28.00 -8.31 -7.15
C ASN A 142 28.28 -6.87 -6.67
N HIS A 143 29.20 -6.14 -7.31
CA HIS A 143 29.60 -4.78 -6.88
C HIS A 143 29.40 -3.70 -7.95
N ALA A 144 28.77 -4.02 -9.09
CA ALA A 144 28.64 -3.11 -10.22
C ALA A 144 27.89 -1.81 -9.85
N PHE A 145 26.78 -1.92 -9.11
CA PHE A 145 26.06 -0.74 -8.62
C PHE A 145 26.87 0.07 -7.61
N LEU A 146 27.57 -0.59 -6.68
CA LEU A 146 28.39 0.09 -5.68
C LEU A 146 29.48 0.93 -6.34
N LEU A 147 30.14 0.42 -7.39
CA LEU A 147 31.10 1.19 -8.18
C LEU A 147 30.45 2.43 -8.81
N VAL A 148 29.34 2.26 -9.52
CA VAL A 148 28.59 3.37 -10.14
C VAL A 148 28.15 4.41 -9.12
N PHE A 149 27.65 3.95 -7.96
CA PHE A 149 27.18 4.80 -6.88
C PHE A 149 28.31 5.64 -6.30
N ILE A 150 29.45 5.01 -6.02
CA ILE A 150 30.59 5.72 -5.46
C ILE A 150 31.21 6.66 -6.51
N GLU A 151 31.39 6.23 -7.76
CA GLU A 151 31.84 7.13 -8.84
C GLU A 151 30.95 8.36 -9.00
N ASN A 152 29.64 8.20 -8.85
CA ASN A 152 28.69 9.32 -8.90
C ASN A 152 28.91 10.32 -7.76
N ILE A 153 29.10 9.83 -6.53
CA ILE A 153 29.46 10.65 -5.36
C ILE A 153 30.70 11.49 -5.69
N PHE A 154 31.80 10.87 -6.13
CA PHE A 154 33.05 11.60 -6.39
C PHE A 154 32.94 12.62 -7.52
N SER A 155 32.27 12.25 -8.62
CA SER A 155 31.97 13.19 -9.72
C SER A 155 31.23 14.42 -9.20
N ASN A 156 30.32 14.26 -8.24
CA ASN A 156 29.54 15.35 -7.68
C ASN A 156 30.30 16.12 -6.60
N LEU A 157 31.11 15.47 -5.75
CA LEU A 157 31.96 16.15 -4.76
C LEU A 157 32.92 17.17 -5.40
N SER A 158 33.38 16.90 -6.63
CA SER A 158 34.22 17.83 -7.40
C SER A 158 33.45 19.04 -7.99
N LYS A 159 32.12 19.06 -7.88
CA LYS A 159 31.24 20.07 -8.49
C LYS A 159 30.55 20.90 -7.40
N ASN A 160 30.07 22.07 -7.80
CA ASN A 160 29.18 22.85 -6.94
C ASN A 160 27.83 22.11 -6.79
N LYS A 161 27.16 22.24 -5.63
CA LYS A 161 25.88 21.58 -5.28
C LYS A 161 24.81 21.73 -6.37
N ASN A 162 24.72 22.91 -6.97
CA ASN A 162 23.75 23.21 -8.05
C ASN A 162 24.02 22.44 -9.35
N ASN A 163 25.19 21.82 -9.49
CA ASN A 163 25.64 21.11 -10.69
C ASN A 163 25.77 19.60 -10.49
N TYR A 164 25.22 19.05 -9.39
CA TYR A 164 25.21 17.61 -9.17
C TYR A 164 24.42 16.90 -10.29
N ARG A 165 24.99 15.80 -10.78
CA ARG A 165 24.42 14.96 -11.83
C ARG A 165 24.42 13.51 -11.37
N TYR A 166 23.25 12.89 -11.43
CA TYR A 166 23.04 11.53 -10.97
C TYR A 166 22.83 10.62 -12.18
N SER A 167 23.55 9.50 -12.22
CA SER A 167 23.32 8.47 -13.23
C SER A 167 21.95 7.82 -13.05
N GLU A 168 21.44 7.16 -14.08
CA GLU A 168 20.13 6.50 -14.05
C GLU A 168 20.02 5.48 -12.91
N HIS A 169 21.05 4.65 -12.70
CA HIS A 169 21.08 3.68 -11.61
C HIS A 169 20.99 4.33 -10.22
N VAL A 170 21.66 5.48 -10.01
CA VAL A 170 21.59 6.21 -8.74
C VAL A 170 20.21 6.84 -8.56
N GLN A 171 19.59 7.33 -9.62
CA GLN A 171 18.20 7.83 -9.57
C GLN A 171 17.21 6.71 -9.25
N GLN A 172 17.33 5.54 -9.87
CA GLN A 172 16.49 4.36 -9.57
C GLN A 172 16.66 3.88 -8.13
N PHE A 173 17.90 3.86 -7.64
CA PHE A 173 18.18 3.58 -6.23
C PHE A 173 17.54 4.61 -5.29
N ALA A 174 17.68 5.90 -5.60
CA ALA A 174 17.08 6.98 -4.83
C ALA A 174 15.54 6.88 -4.79
N GLN A 175 14.90 6.59 -5.93
CA GLN A 175 13.46 6.34 -6.00
C GLN A 175 13.06 5.14 -5.13
N SER A 176 13.78 4.03 -5.24
CA SER A 176 13.51 2.81 -4.47
C SER A 176 13.68 3.05 -2.96
N LEU A 177 14.73 3.76 -2.56
CA LEU A 177 14.98 4.13 -1.17
C LEU A 177 13.86 5.03 -0.63
N TYR A 178 13.38 5.99 -1.42
CA TYR A 178 12.28 6.86 -1.01
C TYR A 178 10.95 6.10 -0.91
N ILE A 179 10.63 5.24 -1.88
CA ILE A 179 9.38 4.48 -1.93
C ILE A 179 9.32 3.43 -0.80
N LEU A 180 10.42 2.69 -0.58
CA LEU A 180 10.46 1.60 0.39
C LEU A 180 10.85 2.06 1.81
N GLY A 181 11.80 2.98 1.92
CA GLY A 181 12.29 3.49 3.20
C GLY A 181 11.55 4.74 3.70
N GLY A 182 10.80 5.41 2.83
CA GLY A 182 10.10 6.64 3.15
C GLY A 182 11.01 7.87 3.25
N ARG A 183 10.37 9.04 3.36
CA ARG A 183 11.05 10.34 3.35
C ARG A 183 12.12 10.49 4.44
N ASN A 184 11.88 9.98 5.64
CA ASN A 184 12.81 10.14 6.76
C ASN A 184 14.13 9.40 6.55
N ILE A 185 14.06 8.14 6.08
CA ILE A 185 15.26 7.37 5.74
C ILE A 185 15.98 8.01 4.57
N TYR A 186 15.24 8.43 3.54
CA TYR A 186 15.80 9.11 2.40
C TYR A 186 16.58 10.37 2.79
N GLU A 187 15.97 11.26 3.57
CA GLU A 187 16.60 12.50 4.05
C GLU A 187 17.78 12.21 4.98
N PHE A 188 17.68 11.21 5.86
CA PHE A 188 18.79 10.78 6.69
C PHE A 188 20.00 10.38 5.83
N VAL A 189 19.81 9.53 4.82
CA VAL A 189 20.89 9.13 3.91
C VAL A 189 21.42 10.35 3.12
N ARG A 190 20.53 11.21 2.63
CA ARG A 190 20.92 12.40 1.84
C ARG A 190 21.79 13.37 2.63
N LEU A 191 21.45 13.59 3.90
CA LEU A 191 22.17 14.52 4.78
C LEU A 191 23.50 13.93 5.26
N ASN A 192 23.55 12.62 5.53
CA ASN A 192 24.77 11.96 6.01
C ASN A 192 25.73 11.52 4.89
N LEU A 193 25.26 11.42 3.65
CA LEU A 193 26.08 11.16 2.46
C LEU A 193 25.87 12.28 1.42
N PRO A 194 26.52 13.44 1.61
CA PRO A 194 26.44 14.54 0.67
C PRO A 194 26.80 14.09 -0.74
N SER A 195 26.09 14.61 -1.75
CA SER A 195 26.29 14.32 -3.18
C SER A 195 25.93 12.90 -3.66
N ALA A 196 25.53 12.00 -2.75
CA ALA A 196 25.23 10.61 -3.07
C ALA A 196 23.87 10.40 -3.72
N ILE A 197 22.84 11.11 -3.26
CA ILE A 197 21.48 11.00 -3.78
C ILE A 197 20.86 12.37 -4.05
N PRO A 198 19.88 12.47 -4.97
CA PRO A 198 19.27 13.73 -5.37
C PRO A 198 18.53 14.46 -4.23
N ALA A 199 18.37 15.78 -4.38
CA ALA A 199 17.42 16.54 -3.58
C ALA A 199 15.97 16.09 -3.85
N LEU A 200 15.05 16.36 -2.91
CA LEU A 200 13.64 15.97 -3.04
C LEU A 200 12.97 16.55 -4.29
N SER A 201 13.25 17.80 -4.66
CA SER A 201 12.70 18.40 -5.88
C SER A 201 13.13 17.63 -7.14
N THR A 202 14.42 17.29 -7.24
CA THR A 202 14.95 16.47 -8.34
C THR A 202 14.37 15.06 -8.33
N LEU A 203 14.15 14.49 -7.14
CA LEU A 203 13.51 13.19 -6.98
C LEU A 203 12.04 13.24 -7.43
N ASP A 204 11.29 14.26 -7.02
CA ASP A 204 9.88 14.45 -7.39
C ASP A 204 9.74 14.63 -8.90
N ASP A 205 10.62 15.41 -9.53
CA ASP A 205 10.69 15.53 -10.99
C ASP A 205 11.01 14.20 -11.67
N SER A 206 11.93 13.42 -11.08
CA SER A 206 12.32 12.10 -11.59
C SER A 206 11.18 11.09 -11.45
N LEU A 207 10.48 11.07 -10.32
CA LEU A 207 9.29 10.25 -10.07
C LEU A 207 8.13 10.66 -10.99
N GLY A 208 7.95 11.95 -11.24
CA GLY A 208 6.95 12.47 -12.18
C GLY A 208 7.24 12.07 -13.64
N LYS A 209 8.53 11.91 -14.01
CA LYS A 209 8.94 11.41 -15.33
C LYS A 209 8.87 9.88 -15.44
N ALA A 210 9.24 9.17 -14.37
CA ALA A 210 9.27 7.71 -14.34
C ALA A 210 7.86 7.11 -14.19
N GLY A 211 6.99 7.77 -13.42
CA GLY A 211 5.59 7.42 -13.28
C GLY A 211 4.76 8.09 -14.36
N VAL A 212 4.24 7.32 -15.33
CA VAL A 212 3.12 7.81 -16.15
C VAL A 212 2.01 8.20 -15.20
N CYS A 213 1.69 9.49 -15.13
CA CYS A 213 0.67 10.05 -14.24
C CYS A 213 -0.60 9.17 -14.32
N ILE A 214 -1.03 8.65 -13.18
CA ILE A 214 -2.23 7.83 -13.12
C ILE A 214 -3.42 8.78 -13.23
N GLU A 215 -4.03 8.80 -14.41
CA GLU A 215 -5.22 9.59 -14.64
C GLU A 215 -6.49 8.83 -14.21
N GLU A 216 -7.33 9.49 -13.41
CA GLU A 216 -8.59 8.93 -12.94
C GLU A 216 -9.52 8.56 -14.11
N GLY A 217 -10.00 7.31 -14.12
CA GLY A 217 -10.95 6.78 -15.09
C GLY A 217 -10.34 6.37 -16.43
N ILE A 218 -9.01 6.37 -16.57
CA ILE A 218 -8.33 5.97 -17.81
C ILE A 218 -7.64 4.63 -17.64
N PHE A 219 -7.90 3.70 -18.56
CA PHE A 219 -7.27 2.38 -18.57
C PHE A 219 -5.95 2.42 -19.34
N ARG A 220 -4.90 1.90 -18.71
CA ARG A 220 -3.50 2.04 -19.14
C ARG A 220 -3.02 0.87 -20.01
N TYR A 221 -3.72 0.59 -21.11
CA TYR A 221 -3.40 -0.55 -22.00
C TYR A 221 -2.05 -0.47 -22.72
N ASN A 222 -1.56 0.75 -22.96
CA ASN A 222 -0.19 0.98 -23.44
C ASN A 222 0.85 0.51 -22.41
N ILE A 223 0.62 0.80 -21.13
CA ILE A 223 1.49 0.34 -20.04
C ILE A 223 1.36 -1.17 -19.85
N LEU A 224 0.15 -1.73 -20.00
CA LEU A 224 -0.04 -3.17 -20.01
C LEU A 224 0.78 -3.86 -21.10
N GLN A 225 0.82 -3.30 -22.31
CA GLN A 225 1.63 -3.83 -23.40
C GLN A 225 3.13 -3.76 -23.11
N ASN A 226 3.60 -2.65 -22.51
CA ASN A 226 5.01 -2.52 -22.13
C ASN A 226 5.38 -3.51 -21.01
N HIS A 227 4.51 -3.65 -20.01
CA HIS A 227 4.65 -4.61 -18.93
C HIS A 227 4.66 -6.06 -19.45
N GLN A 228 3.79 -6.35 -20.42
CA GLN A 228 3.77 -7.63 -21.13
C GLN A 228 5.10 -7.93 -21.81
N LYS A 229 5.65 -6.97 -22.55
CA LYS A 229 6.94 -7.12 -23.24
C LYS A 229 8.12 -7.27 -22.27
N SER A 230 8.10 -6.56 -21.15
CA SER A 230 9.20 -6.62 -20.17
C SER A 230 9.21 -7.92 -19.37
N VAL A 231 8.04 -8.46 -19.06
CA VAL A 231 7.90 -9.66 -18.21
C VAL A 231 7.76 -10.94 -19.04
N GLY A 232 7.22 -10.86 -20.26
CA GLY A 232 7.08 -11.98 -21.19
C GLY A 232 5.94 -12.94 -20.86
N TYR A 233 4.70 -12.43 -20.74
CA TYR A 233 3.52 -13.26 -20.47
C TYR A 233 2.38 -12.98 -21.45
N ASP A 234 1.59 -14.00 -21.79
CA ASP A 234 0.43 -13.82 -22.67
C ASP A 234 -0.91 -13.94 -21.94
N ILE A 235 -0.87 -14.42 -20.70
CA ILE A 235 -2.05 -14.75 -19.90
C ILE A 235 -2.01 -14.00 -18.57
N ALA A 236 -3.15 -13.45 -18.17
CA ALA A 236 -3.30 -12.74 -16.91
C ALA A 236 -4.68 -12.93 -16.27
N VAL A 237 -4.75 -12.64 -14.97
CA VAL A 237 -6.00 -12.48 -14.20
C VAL A 237 -6.21 -11.01 -13.95
N CYS A 238 -7.47 -10.54 -14.03
CA CYS A 238 -7.83 -9.22 -13.59
C CYS A 238 -8.58 -9.29 -12.26
N SER A 239 -8.17 -8.50 -11.28
CA SER A 239 -8.91 -8.32 -10.04
C SER A 239 -9.55 -6.93 -9.97
N GLU A 240 -10.79 -6.89 -9.49
CA GLU A 240 -11.57 -5.68 -9.26
C GLU A 240 -12.01 -5.63 -7.80
N ASP A 241 -11.72 -4.51 -7.13
CA ASP A 241 -12.19 -4.25 -5.77
C ASP A 241 -12.28 -2.73 -5.52
N ALA A 242 -13.04 -2.33 -4.50
CA ALA A 242 -13.23 -0.93 -4.13
C ALA A 242 -12.76 -0.66 -2.69
N THR A 243 -11.93 0.36 -2.52
CA THR A 243 -11.46 0.79 -1.20
C THR A 243 -12.09 2.11 -0.78
N ALA A 244 -12.36 2.28 0.51
CA ALA A 244 -12.87 3.55 1.04
C ALA A 244 -11.78 4.64 0.96
N VAL A 245 -12.18 5.85 0.60
CA VAL A 245 -11.25 6.99 0.50
C VAL A 245 -11.68 8.17 1.37
N ILE A 246 -10.70 8.99 1.75
CA ILE A 246 -10.97 10.28 2.38
C ILE A 246 -11.68 11.17 1.37
N LYS A 247 -12.85 11.67 1.73
CA LYS A 247 -13.69 12.52 0.88
C LYS A 247 -13.05 13.89 0.65
N LYS A 248 -12.16 13.97 -0.33
CA LYS A 248 -11.45 15.19 -0.71
C LYS A 248 -11.51 15.38 -2.21
N VAL A 249 -11.78 16.61 -2.62
CA VAL A 249 -11.63 17.04 -4.01
C VAL A 249 -10.27 17.71 -4.15
N SER A 250 -9.51 17.31 -5.16
CA SER A 250 -8.18 17.85 -5.48
C SER A 250 -8.17 18.36 -6.90
N TYR A 251 -7.52 19.50 -7.12
CA TYR A 251 -7.33 20.07 -8.45
C TYR A 251 -5.94 19.71 -8.98
N ASN A 252 -5.88 19.22 -10.20
CA ASN A 252 -4.65 19.02 -10.96
C ASN A 252 -4.53 20.15 -11.99
N SER A 253 -3.61 21.08 -11.74
CA SER A 253 -3.37 22.24 -12.60
C SER A 253 -2.77 21.86 -13.96
N ALA A 254 -1.97 20.79 -14.03
CA ALA A 254 -1.35 20.35 -15.29
C ALA A 254 -2.38 19.80 -16.28
N ALA A 255 -3.42 19.14 -15.78
CA ALA A 255 -4.49 18.56 -16.60
C ALA A 255 -5.79 19.40 -16.63
N ASN A 256 -5.81 20.54 -15.91
CA ASN A 256 -7.01 21.33 -15.62
C ASN A 256 -8.22 20.46 -15.20
N LYS A 257 -8.00 19.54 -14.25
CA LYS A 257 -8.98 18.51 -13.89
C LYS A 257 -9.19 18.44 -12.39
N PHE A 258 -10.43 18.20 -11.97
CA PHE A 258 -10.77 17.90 -10.59
C PHE A 258 -10.93 16.39 -10.39
N SER A 259 -10.38 15.88 -9.29
CA SER A 259 -10.52 14.49 -8.86
C SER A 259 -11.12 14.42 -7.46
N GLY A 260 -11.93 13.39 -7.20
CA GLY A 260 -12.62 13.20 -5.92
C GLY A 260 -14.14 13.34 -5.96
N PHE A 261 -14.72 13.52 -7.15
CA PHE A 261 -16.15 13.32 -7.40
C PHE A 261 -16.39 11.95 -8.05
N PRO A 262 -17.55 11.30 -7.81
CA PRO A 262 -17.84 9.99 -8.38
C PRO A 262 -18.04 10.11 -9.90
N ILE A 263 -17.24 9.36 -10.65
CA ILE A 263 -17.30 9.36 -12.11
C ILE A 263 -18.55 8.59 -12.56
N SER A 264 -19.25 9.15 -13.54
CA SER A 264 -20.40 8.51 -14.18
C SER A 264 -19.93 7.36 -15.09
N LEU A 265 -20.63 6.23 -15.02
CA LEU A 265 -20.33 5.06 -15.82
C LEU A 265 -21.28 4.99 -17.03
N LYS A 266 -20.72 4.80 -18.22
CA LYS A 266 -21.47 4.51 -19.45
C LYS A 266 -21.22 3.06 -19.82
N HIS A 267 -22.23 2.20 -19.66
CA HIS A 267 -22.09 0.73 -19.79
C HIS A 267 -20.95 0.18 -18.93
N GLY A 268 -20.88 0.63 -17.67
CA GLY A 268 -19.82 0.24 -16.74
C GLY A 268 -18.42 0.83 -16.97
N ILE A 269 -18.19 1.56 -18.06
CA ILE A 269 -16.92 2.23 -18.33
C ILE A 269 -16.96 3.67 -17.78
N PRO A 270 -15.95 4.11 -17.02
CA PRO A 270 -15.87 5.49 -16.52
C PRO A 270 -15.81 6.50 -17.68
N CYS A 271 -16.62 7.56 -17.59
CA CYS A 271 -16.52 8.71 -18.47
C CYS A 271 -15.29 9.54 -18.08
N SER A 272 -14.13 9.21 -18.65
CA SER A 272 -12.88 9.94 -18.43
C SER A 272 -13.07 11.43 -18.73
N ARG A 273 -12.44 12.30 -17.92
CA ARG A 273 -12.47 13.77 -18.07
C ARG A 273 -13.83 14.44 -17.82
N GLN A 274 -14.76 13.76 -17.13
CA GLN A 274 -16.04 14.35 -16.74
C GLN A 274 -15.91 15.66 -15.93
N PHE A 275 -14.89 15.75 -15.08
CA PHE A 275 -14.66 16.92 -14.21
C PHE A 275 -13.52 17.80 -14.72
N GLN A 276 -13.60 18.15 -16.00
CA GLN A 276 -12.73 19.12 -16.68
C GLN A 276 -13.61 20.20 -17.29
N THR A 277 -13.40 21.46 -16.90
CA THR A 277 -14.17 22.60 -17.41
C THR A 277 -13.37 23.89 -17.29
N ASP A 278 -13.64 24.82 -18.20
CA ASP A 278 -13.19 26.21 -18.13
C ASP A 278 -14.31 27.14 -17.63
N SER A 279 -15.49 26.60 -17.30
CA SER A 279 -16.66 27.35 -16.85
C SER A 279 -16.77 27.38 -15.32
N PHE A 280 -16.82 28.58 -14.75
CA PHE A 280 -17.05 28.77 -13.31
C PHE A 280 -18.43 28.28 -12.87
N ASP A 281 -19.47 28.44 -13.70
CA ASP A 281 -20.83 28.00 -13.35
C ASP A 281 -20.93 26.48 -13.29
N GLU A 282 -20.24 25.78 -14.19
CA GLU A 282 -20.18 24.32 -14.18
C GLU A 282 -19.40 23.82 -12.95
N LEU A 283 -18.27 24.46 -12.65
CA LEU A 283 -17.50 24.20 -11.44
C LEU A 283 -18.35 24.39 -10.18
N LYS A 284 -19.03 25.52 -10.06
CA LYS A 284 -19.93 25.83 -8.94
C LYS A 284 -21.02 24.77 -8.81
N SER A 285 -21.65 24.39 -9.92
CA SER A 285 -22.66 23.34 -9.96
C SER A 285 -22.15 21.99 -9.44
N TRP A 286 -20.91 21.60 -9.75
CA TRP A 286 -20.33 20.36 -9.20
C TRP A 286 -20.17 20.42 -7.68
N PHE A 287 -19.65 21.52 -7.15
CA PHE A 287 -19.44 21.67 -5.71
C PHE A 287 -20.75 21.79 -4.91
N GLU A 288 -21.82 22.30 -5.52
CA GLU A 288 -23.14 22.41 -4.89
C GLU A 288 -23.95 21.10 -5.00
N ASN A 289 -23.86 20.37 -6.12
CA ASN A 289 -24.79 19.30 -6.44
C ASN A 289 -24.17 17.89 -6.50
N LYS A 290 -22.84 17.74 -6.43
CA LYS A 290 -22.18 16.42 -6.47
C LYS A 290 -21.63 16.03 -5.11
N ASP A 291 -21.98 14.82 -4.69
CA ASP A 291 -21.32 14.17 -3.57
C ASP A 291 -19.85 13.92 -3.86
N LYS A 292 -19.03 13.92 -2.81
CA LYS A 292 -17.64 13.49 -2.89
C LYS A 292 -17.57 11.97 -2.96
N THR A 293 -16.60 11.44 -3.69
CA THR A 293 -16.34 10.01 -3.82
C THR A 293 -16.17 9.35 -2.45
N HIS A 294 -16.88 8.25 -2.24
CA HIS A 294 -16.75 7.40 -1.06
C HIS A 294 -15.78 6.25 -1.26
N TYR A 295 -15.73 5.72 -2.49
CA TYR A 295 -14.96 4.53 -2.81
C TYR A 295 -14.12 4.76 -4.06
N LEU A 296 -12.91 4.25 -4.06
CA LEU A 296 -12.04 4.18 -5.22
C LEU A 296 -12.09 2.76 -5.78
N ASN A 297 -12.64 2.59 -6.98
CA ASN A 297 -12.65 1.31 -7.67
C ASN A 297 -11.29 1.08 -8.33
N VAL A 298 -10.68 -0.08 -8.09
CA VAL A 298 -9.32 -0.41 -8.50
C VAL A 298 -9.32 -1.66 -9.37
N HIS A 299 -8.61 -1.58 -10.50
CA HIS A 299 -8.48 -2.66 -11.47
C HIS A 299 -7.02 -3.06 -11.58
N MET A 300 -6.68 -4.28 -11.15
CA MET A 300 -5.32 -4.80 -11.17
C MET A 300 -5.21 -5.98 -12.14
N VAL A 301 -4.15 -6.02 -12.93
CA VAL A 301 -3.85 -7.15 -13.82
C VAL A 301 -2.63 -7.89 -13.28
N LYS A 302 -2.81 -9.16 -12.89
CA LYS A 302 -1.75 -10.03 -12.41
C LYS A 302 -1.35 -11.03 -13.51
N PRO A 303 -0.08 -11.05 -13.95
CA PRO A 303 0.42 -12.07 -14.86
C PRO A 303 0.28 -13.48 -14.28
N LEU A 304 -0.07 -14.45 -15.12
CA LEU A 304 -0.01 -15.87 -14.76
C LEU A 304 1.25 -16.50 -15.36
N ILE A 305 2.32 -16.50 -14.57
CA ILE A 305 3.63 -17.02 -14.98
C ILE A 305 3.98 -18.19 -14.08
N ALA A 306 3.98 -19.40 -14.62
CA ALA A 306 4.23 -20.62 -13.84
C ALA A 306 5.62 -20.61 -13.17
N SER A 307 6.62 -20.03 -13.82
CA SER A 307 7.98 -19.91 -13.29
C SER A 307 8.16 -18.78 -12.27
N ASN A 308 7.23 -17.83 -12.17
CA ASN A 308 7.32 -16.69 -11.25
C ASN A 308 5.94 -16.30 -10.69
N PRO A 309 5.47 -16.99 -9.63
CA PRO A 309 4.18 -16.70 -8.99
C PRO A 309 4.17 -15.35 -8.25
N TYR A 310 5.34 -14.74 -8.03
CA TYR A 310 5.53 -13.47 -7.34
C TYR A 310 5.63 -12.27 -8.29
N SER A 311 5.27 -12.44 -9.57
CA SER A 311 5.19 -11.31 -10.50
C SER A 311 4.28 -10.21 -9.97
N SER A 312 4.76 -8.96 -10.05
CA SER A 312 4.03 -7.81 -9.53
C SER A 312 2.79 -7.52 -10.38
N PRO A 313 1.63 -7.23 -9.75
CA PRO A 313 0.44 -6.86 -10.48
C PRO A 313 0.56 -5.43 -11.02
N LEU A 314 -0.07 -5.18 -12.17
CA LEU A 314 -0.14 -3.87 -12.80
C LEU A 314 -1.46 -3.18 -12.46
N LEU A 315 -1.40 -1.93 -11.98
CA LEU A 315 -2.59 -1.07 -11.89
C LEU A 315 -3.05 -0.63 -13.28
N LEU A 316 -4.16 -1.20 -13.74
CA LEU A 316 -4.72 -0.92 -15.06
C LEU A 316 -5.56 0.36 -15.05
N ALA A 317 -6.44 0.54 -14.07
CA ALA A 317 -7.29 1.72 -13.93
C ALA A 317 -7.73 1.94 -12.49
N THR A 318 -8.05 3.18 -12.16
CA THR A 318 -8.66 3.55 -10.88
C THR A 318 -9.57 4.76 -11.04
N TYR A 319 -10.71 4.78 -10.35
CA TYR A 319 -11.67 5.90 -10.40
C TYR A 319 -12.62 5.93 -9.22
N GLY A 320 -13.06 7.14 -8.86
CA GLY A 320 -14.07 7.33 -7.82
C GLY A 320 -15.45 6.85 -8.22
N ILE A 321 -16.12 6.14 -7.31
CA ILE A 321 -17.48 5.63 -7.47
C ILE A 321 -18.35 5.88 -6.22
N ASN A 322 -19.66 5.77 -6.41
CA ASN A 322 -20.69 5.82 -5.36
C ASN A 322 -21.48 4.52 -5.23
N ASN A 323 -20.96 3.39 -5.76
CA ASN A 323 -21.63 2.08 -5.71
C ASN A 323 -23.04 2.05 -6.34
N ASN A 324 -23.35 2.91 -7.31
CA ASN A 324 -24.66 2.90 -8.00
C ASN A 324 -24.69 2.07 -9.30
N PHE A 325 -23.65 1.29 -9.58
CA PHE A 325 -23.56 0.45 -10.78
C PHE A 325 -24.36 -0.86 -10.64
N LYS A 326 -24.80 -1.42 -11.77
CA LYS A 326 -25.53 -2.69 -11.84
C LYS A 326 -24.62 -3.84 -12.27
N ALA A 327 -25.10 -5.08 -12.11
CA ALA A 327 -24.38 -6.27 -12.56
C ALA A 327 -24.05 -6.25 -14.07
N ILE A 328 -24.95 -5.69 -14.89
CA ILE A 328 -24.73 -5.56 -16.33
C ILE A 328 -23.61 -4.55 -16.66
N ASP A 329 -23.42 -3.52 -15.82
CA ASP A 329 -22.31 -2.56 -15.97
C ASP A 329 -20.98 -3.26 -15.71
N VAL A 330 -20.90 -4.07 -14.65
CA VAL A 330 -19.72 -4.91 -14.36
C VAL A 330 -19.39 -5.80 -15.55
N LEU A 331 -20.39 -6.50 -16.10
CA LEU A 331 -20.18 -7.43 -17.21
C LEU A 331 -19.69 -6.73 -18.49
N ASN A 332 -20.31 -5.61 -18.86
CA ASN A 332 -19.86 -4.78 -19.96
C ASN A 332 -18.41 -4.34 -19.77
N ARG A 333 -18.06 -3.92 -18.54
CA ARG A 333 -16.69 -3.52 -18.19
C ARG A 333 -15.70 -4.67 -18.36
N TRP A 334 -16.00 -5.87 -17.86
CA TRP A 334 -15.12 -7.03 -18.01
C TRP A 334 -14.90 -7.42 -19.48
N ILE A 335 -15.96 -7.40 -20.30
CA ILE A 335 -15.84 -7.67 -21.75
C ILE A 335 -14.95 -6.62 -22.42
N TRP A 336 -15.19 -5.34 -22.15
CA TRP A 336 -14.37 -4.26 -22.69
C TRP A 336 -12.92 -4.39 -22.24
N MET A 337 -12.68 -4.75 -20.98
CA MET A 337 -11.33 -4.96 -20.46
C MET A 337 -10.61 -6.13 -21.13
N PHE A 338 -11.33 -7.23 -21.34
CA PHE A 338 -10.85 -8.40 -22.06
C PHE A 338 -10.45 -8.02 -23.51
N GLU A 339 -11.32 -7.31 -24.23
CA GLU A 339 -11.08 -6.92 -25.63
C GLU A 339 -9.88 -5.97 -25.77
N ASN A 340 -9.78 -4.96 -24.91
CA ASN A 340 -8.67 -4.01 -24.97
C ASN A 340 -7.35 -4.63 -24.50
N ALA A 341 -7.38 -5.51 -23.50
CA ALA A 341 -6.17 -6.26 -23.10
C ALA A 341 -5.67 -7.18 -24.23
N ARG A 342 -6.59 -7.79 -24.99
CA ARG A 342 -6.27 -8.61 -26.16
C ARG A 342 -5.53 -7.82 -27.23
N GLN A 343 -5.88 -6.55 -27.46
CA GLN A 343 -5.15 -5.66 -28.38
C GLN A 343 -3.73 -5.37 -27.89
N SER A 344 -3.49 -5.44 -26.58
CA SER A 344 -2.16 -5.38 -25.95
C SER A 344 -1.43 -6.74 -25.89
N ASN A 345 -1.88 -7.75 -26.64
CA ASN A 345 -1.36 -9.13 -26.61
C ASN A 345 -1.50 -9.86 -25.27
N VAL A 346 -2.41 -9.40 -24.39
CA VAL A 346 -2.68 -10.06 -23.11
C VAL A 346 -4.07 -10.68 -23.14
N ARG A 347 -4.17 -11.99 -22.93
CA ARG A 347 -5.44 -12.69 -22.72
C ARG A 347 -5.77 -12.69 -21.22
N ILE A 348 -6.79 -11.94 -20.84
CA ILE A 348 -7.38 -12.06 -19.50
C ILE A 348 -8.18 -13.37 -19.46
N VAL A 349 -7.75 -14.34 -18.66
CA VAL A 349 -8.43 -15.65 -18.53
C VAL A 349 -9.40 -15.70 -17.37
N ALA A 350 -9.32 -14.76 -16.44
CA ALA A 350 -10.21 -14.72 -15.30
C ALA A 350 -10.41 -13.31 -14.74
N PHE A 351 -11.60 -13.08 -14.19
CA PHE A 351 -11.93 -11.93 -13.34
C PHE A 351 -12.13 -12.39 -11.90
N ALA A 352 -11.46 -11.73 -10.96
CA ALA A 352 -11.56 -11.98 -9.53
C ALA A 352 -12.12 -10.74 -8.80
N THR A 353 -13.05 -10.94 -7.87
CA THR A 353 -13.68 -9.82 -7.15
C THR A 353 -14.25 -10.28 -5.81
N ASP A 354 -14.59 -9.32 -4.94
CA ASP A 354 -15.30 -9.56 -3.69
C ASP A 354 -16.69 -10.17 -3.93
N CYS A 355 -17.25 -10.76 -2.88
CA CYS A 355 -18.54 -11.43 -2.81
C CYS A 355 -19.73 -10.46 -2.72
N ASP A 356 -19.69 -9.32 -3.43
CA ASP A 356 -20.83 -8.42 -3.56
C ASP A 356 -21.92 -9.08 -4.44
N PRO A 357 -23.22 -8.90 -4.14
CA PRO A 357 -24.30 -9.46 -4.95
C PRO A 357 -24.28 -9.02 -6.42
N ARG A 358 -23.84 -7.80 -6.74
CA ARG A 358 -23.77 -7.29 -8.11
C ARG A 358 -22.68 -7.97 -8.92
N TYR A 359 -21.51 -8.17 -8.31
CA TYR A 359 -20.42 -8.95 -8.90
C TYR A 359 -20.85 -10.40 -9.07
N SER A 360 -21.45 -11.00 -8.05
CA SER A 360 -21.93 -12.38 -8.09
C SER A 360 -22.96 -12.61 -9.20
N LEU A 361 -23.90 -11.66 -9.39
CA LEU A 361 -24.84 -11.71 -10.49
C LEU A 361 -24.14 -11.55 -11.85
N ALA A 362 -23.16 -10.65 -11.97
CA ALA A 362 -22.36 -10.50 -13.19
C ALA A 362 -21.59 -11.78 -13.56
N MET A 363 -21.03 -12.49 -12.56
CA MET A 363 -20.37 -13.79 -12.77
C MET A 363 -21.34 -14.85 -13.29
N ARG A 364 -22.55 -14.92 -12.73
CA ARG A 364 -23.59 -15.86 -13.16
C ARG A 364 -24.04 -15.58 -14.60
N LEU A 365 -24.12 -14.30 -14.98
CA LEU A 365 -24.41 -13.89 -16.35
C LEU A 365 -23.25 -14.23 -17.31
N ALA A 366 -22.01 -14.00 -16.89
CA ALA A 366 -20.81 -14.33 -17.67
C ALA A 366 -20.69 -15.83 -17.96
N THR A 367 -21.08 -16.67 -16.99
CA THR A 367 -20.96 -18.14 -17.06
C THR A 367 -22.21 -18.85 -17.60
N VAL A 368 -23.26 -18.09 -17.97
CA VAL A 368 -24.57 -18.58 -18.48
C VAL A 368 -25.33 -19.43 -17.47
N PHE A 369 -25.10 -19.20 -16.17
CA PHE A 369 -25.79 -19.92 -15.10
C PHE A 369 -27.33 -19.70 -15.11
N PHE A 370 -27.80 -18.51 -15.48
CA PHE A 370 -29.24 -18.15 -15.52
C PHE A 370 -29.82 -18.01 -16.93
N GLY A 371 -29.09 -18.41 -17.97
CA GLY A 371 -29.49 -18.23 -19.36
C GLY A 371 -28.72 -17.13 -20.09
N ARG A 372 -28.98 -16.99 -21.39
CA ARG A 372 -28.27 -16.07 -22.29
C ARG A 372 -28.84 -14.65 -22.16
N ILE A 373 -27.96 -13.66 -22.14
CA ILE A 373 -28.37 -12.27 -22.37
C ILE A 373 -28.54 -12.08 -23.88
N ASN A 374 -29.76 -11.88 -24.35
CA ASN A 374 -30.08 -11.81 -25.80
C ASN A 374 -29.23 -10.78 -26.57
N ASN A 375 -28.79 -9.71 -25.92
CA ASN A 375 -28.00 -8.64 -26.56
C ASN A 375 -26.49 -8.73 -26.27
N MET A 376 -26.03 -9.81 -25.62
CA MET A 376 -24.63 -10.00 -25.25
C MET A 376 -24.26 -11.49 -25.26
N PRO A 377 -24.08 -12.09 -26.45
CA PRO A 377 -23.84 -13.52 -26.60
C PRO A 377 -22.37 -13.87 -26.28
N ILE A 378 -21.99 -13.79 -25.00
CA ILE A 378 -20.60 -13.99 -24.52
C ILE A 378 -20.02 -15.32 -24.98
N CYS A 379 -20.81 -16.40 -24.95
CA CYS A 379 -20.36 -17.75 -25.27
C CYS A 379 -20.32 -18.07 -26.76
N ASP A 380 -21.02 -17.29 -27.60
CA ASP A 380 -21.04 -17.50 -29.05
C ASP A 380 -19.85 -16.79 -29.73
N ARG A 381 -19.02 -16.08 -28.95
CA ARG A 381 -17.82 -15.43 -29.48
C ARG A 381 -16.77 -16.44 -29.93
N GLN A 382 -16.02 -16.08 -30.97
CA GLN A 382 -14.98 -16.93 -31.57
C GLN A 382 -13.78 -17.13 -30.65
N ASP A 383 -13.52 -16.15 -29.77
CA ASP A 383 -12.40 -16.13 -28.82
C ASP A 383 -12.71 -16.86 -27.50
N ALA A 384 -13.95 -17.34 -27.32
CA ALA A 384 -14.32 -18.22 -26.23
C ALA A 384 -13.62 -19.59 -26.36
N PHE A 385 -13.21 -20.16 -25.23
CA PHE A 385 -12.64 -21.50 -25.18
C PHE A 385 -13.68 -22.53 -24.79
N ASP A 386 -13.52 -23.75 -25.31
CA ASP A 386 -14.36 -24.89 -24.99
C ASP A 386 -13.84 -25.58 -23.72
N ILE A 387 -14.77 -25.98 -22.86
CA ILE A 387 -14.55 -26.73 -21.64
C ILE A 387 -15.20 -28.09 -21.84
N ASP A 388 -14.39 -29.14 -21.76
CA ASP A 388 -14.88 -30.51 -21.83
C ASP A 388 -15.59 -30.86 -20.51
N LEU A 389 -16.92 -30.80 -20.54
CA LEU A 389 -17.78 -31.15 -19.42
C LEU A 389 -18.39 -32.53 -19.67
N PRO A 390 -18.24 -33.48 -18.73
CA PRO A 390 -18.92 -34.76 -18.83
C PRO A 390 -20.43 -34.58 -18.99
N LYS A 391 -21.04 -35.27 -19.96
CA LYS A 391 -22.48 -35.12 -20.27
C LYS A 391 -23.37 -35.39 -19.05
N ASN A 392 -22.95 -36.30 -18.16
CA ASN A 392 -23.64 -36.64 -16.92
C ASN A 392 -23.58 -35.52 -15.84
N TRP A 393 -22.81 -34.46 -16.04
CA TRP A 393 -22.76 -33.31 -15.13
C TRP A 393 -23.87 -32.29 -15.42
N SER A 394 -24.50 -32.34 -16.61
CA SER A 394 -25.50 -31.38 -17.06
C SER A 394 -26.71 -31.21 -16.13
N SER A 395 -27.01 -32.20 -15.28
CA SER A 395 -28.13 -32.15 -14.33
C SER A 395 -27.82 -31.37 -13.04
N TRP A 396 -26.55 -31.10 -12.73
CA TRP A 396 -26.15 -30.46 -11.46
C TRP A 396 -25.01 -29.45 -11.59
N PHE A 397 -24.38 -29.33 -12.76
CA PHE A 397 -23.32 -28.37 -13.05
C PHE A 397 -23.80 -27.39 -14.13
N PHE A 398 -23.83 -26.10 -13.78
CA PHE A 398 -24.57 -25.08 -14.53
C PHE A 398 -23.68 -24.08 -15.29
N MET A 399 -22.37 -24.32 -15.36
CA MET A 399 -21.47 -23.52 -16.21
C MET A 399 -21.59 -23.99 -17.66
N GLY A 400 -21.75 -23.05 -18.59
CA GLY A 400 -21.75 -23.37 -20.02
C GLY A 400 -20.43 -24.00 -20.50
N THR A 401 -20.48 -24.84 -21.53
CA THR A 401 -19.29 -25.48 -22.13
C THR A 401 -18.39 -24.50 -22.87
N ARG A 402 -18.86 -23.30 -23.22
CA ARG A 402 -18.07 -22.25 -23.86
C ARG A 402 -17.92 -21.08 -22.91
N GLN A 403 -16.69 -20.67 -22.62
CA GLN A 403 -16.42 -19.56 -21.70
C GLN A 403 -15.47 -18.56 -22.35
N LEU A 404 -15.74 -17.27 -22.17
CA LEU A 404 -14.80 -16.22 -22.62
C LEU A 404 -13.64 -16.07 -21.63
N PHE A 405 -13.98 -16.09 -20.34
CA PHE A 405 -13.10 -16.02 -19.19
C PHE A 405 -13.77 -16.71 -17.99
N PHE A 406 -12.98 -17.06 -16.98
CA PHE A 406 -13.47 -17.57 -15.71
C PHE A 406 -13.80 -16.44 -14.72
N CYS A 407 -14.58 -16.76 -13.69
CA CYS A 407 -14.95 -15.84 -12.63
C CYS A 407 -14.60 -16.45 -11.27
N PHE A 408 -13.91 -15.69 -10.43
CA PHE A 408 -13.53 -16.13 -9.09
C PHE A 408 -14.01 -15.12 -8.04
N GLN A 409 -14.56 -15.64 -6.96
CA GLN A 409 -14.80 -14.85 -5.75
C GLN A 409 -13.57 -14.91 -4.85
N ASP A 410 -13.34 -13.85 -4.08
CA ASP A 410 -12.31 -13.84 -3.06
C ASP A 410 -12.62 -14.88 -1.95
N SER A 411 -11.77 -15.90 -1.86
CA SER A 411 -11.88 -16.97 -0.87
C SER A 411 -11.69 -16.48 0.57
N ILE A 412 -10.91 -15.42 0.80
CA ILE A 412 -10.76 -14.83 2.14
C ILE A 412 -12.08 -14.23 2.60
N HIS A 413 -12.79 -13.54 1.71
CA HIS A 413 -14.12 -13.02 1.98
C HIS A 413 -15.16 -14.12 2.18
N LEU A 414 -15.09 -15.23 1.43
CA LEU A 414 -15.94 -16.41 1.68
C LEU A 414 -15.72 -16.98 3.09
N CYS A 415 -14.46 -17.15 3.49
CA CYS A 415 -14.11 -17.65 4.83
C CYS A 415 -14.63 -16.73 5.94
N THR A 416 -14.41 -15.41 5.82
CA THR A 416 -14.88 -14.45 6.82
C THR A 416 -16.40 -14.36 6.88
N LYS A 417 -17.12 -14.52 5.76
CA LYS A 417 -18.58 -14.63 5.77
C LYS A 417 -19.07 -15.85 6.55
N LEU A 418 -18.48 -17.03 6.32
CA LEU A 418 -18.82 -18.25 7.05
C LEU A 418 -18.55 -18.11 8.55
N ARG A 419 -17.38 -17.57 8.93
CA ARG A 419 -17.06 -17.27 10.35
C ARG A 419 -18.09 -16.31 10.95
N ASN A 420 -18.30 -15.16 10.32
CA ASN A 420 -19.18 -14.10 10.83
C ASN A 420 -20.63 -14.58 11.01
N ARG A 421 -21.05 -15.59 10.25
CA ARG A 421 -22.37 -16.19 10.37
C ARG A 421 -22.52 -16.96 11.69
N ILE A 422 -21.54 -17.78 12.10
CA ILE A 422 -21.54 -18.44 13.43
C ILE A 422 -21.58 -17.41 14.56
N LEU A 423 -20.86 -16.29 14.39
CA LEU A 423 -20.79 -15.24 15.40
C LEU A 423 -22.05 -14.37 15.46
N SER A 424 -22.98 -14.53 14.52
CA SER A 424 -24.19 -13.71 14.43
C SER A 424 -25.35 -14.32 15.19
N LYS A 425 -26.03 -13.52 16.01
CA LYS A 425 -27.30 -13.92 16.66
C LYS A 425 -28.53 -13.74 15.76
N LYS A 426 -28.34 -13.32 14.49
CA LYS A 426 -29.43 -12.92 13.60
C LYS A 426 -30.18 -14.10 12.97
N ALA A 427 -29.52 -15.25 12.82
CA ALA A 427 -30.12 -16.44 12.25
C ALA A 427 -29.55 -17.66 12.96
N SER A 428 -30.41 -18.62 13.27
CA SER A 428 -29.99 -19.94 13.75
C SER A 428 -29.49 -20.76 12.56
N ILE A 429 -28.46 -21.57 12.80
CA ILE A 429 -27.83 -22.39 11.77
C ILE A 429 -28.04 -23.84 12.19
N LEU A 430 -28.82 -24.59 11.41
CA LEU A 430 -29.11 -25.99 11.69
C LEU A 430 -28.32 -26.92 10.79
N MET A 431 -27.74 -27.96 11.38
CA MET A 431 -27.13 -29.08 10.65
C MET A 431 -27.66 -30.40 11.20
N GLY A 432 -28.61 -31.00 10.47
CA GLY A 432 -29.34 -32.15 10.98
C GLY A 432 -30.25 -31.75 12.14
N LYS A 433 -30.18 -32.46 13.27
CA LYS A 433 -31.01 -32.19 14.46
C LYS A 433 -30.35 -31.24 15.47
N GLU A 434 -29.17 -30.73 15.14
CA GLU A 434 -28.34 -29.92 16.05
C GLU A 434 -28.18 -28.49 15.50
N GLU A 435 -28.08 -27.53 16.43
CA GLU A 435 -27.77 -26.14 16.12
C GLU A 435 -26.25 -25.91 16.17
N VAL A 436 -25.72 -25.20 15.17
CA VAL A 436 -24.35 -24.71 15.19
C VAL A 436 -24.27 -23.55 16.18
N SER A 437 -23.44 -23.68 17.21
CA SER A 437 -23.44 -22.76 18.34
C SER A 437 -22.05 -22.20 18.64
N ILE A 438 -21.99 -20.88 18.84
CA ILE A 438 -20.79 -20.22 19.36
C ILE A 438 -20.48 -20.65 20.81
N GLU A 439 -21.48 -21.12 21.56
CA GLU A 439 -21.28 -21.55 22.94
C GLU A 439 -20.37 -22.79 23.01
N VAL A 440 -20.44 -23.68 22.01
CA VAL A 440 -19.50 -24.81 21.88
C VAL A 440 -18.05 -24.33 21.77
N LEU A 441 -17.81 -23.25 21.01
CA LEU A 441 -16.46 -22.68 20.86
C LEU A 441 -16.00 -21.95 22.13
N LYS A 442 -16.91 -21.33 22.88
CA LYS A 442 -16.59 -20.74 24.18
C LYS A 442 -16.26 -21.81 25.21
N GLU A 443 -17.05 -22.88 25.25
CA GLU A 443 -16.82 -24.02 26.13
C GLU A 443 -15.46 -24.66 25.84
N LEU A 444 -15.11 -24.84 24.57
CA LEU A 444 -13.79 -25.30 24.15
C LEU A 444 -12.68 -24.42 24.75
N ILE A 445 -12.79 -23.09 24.61
CA ILE A 445 -11.81 -22.12 25.12
C ILE A 445 -11.73 -22.12 26.66
N GLU A 446 -12.83 -22.41 27.34
CA GLU A 446 -12.91 -22.37 28.81
C GLU A 446 -12.48 -23.69 29.47
N LYS A 447 -12.84 -24.84 28.87
CA LYS A 447 -12.62 -26.16 29.45
C LYS A 447 -11.34 -26.85 28.97
N LYS A 448 -10.83 -26.51 27.78
CA LYS A 448 -9.65 -27.16 27.20
C LYS A 448 -8.44 -26.23 27.21
N SER A 449 -7.25 -26.82 27.24
CA SER A 449 -6.00 -26.06 27.25
C SER A 449 -5.78 -25.35 25.92
N LYS A 450 -5.40 -24.06 25.95
CA LYS A 450 -5.02 -23.30 24.76
C LYS A 450 -3.94 -23.99 23.93
N PHE A 451 -3.04 -24.76 24.55
CA PHE A 451 -2.01 -25.51 23.83
C PHE A 451 -2.58 -26.64 22.97
N ALA A 452 -3.79 -27.12 23.26
CA ALA A 452 -4.45 -28.17 22.48
C ALA A 452 -5.18 -27.65 21.25
N HIS A 453 -5.73 -26.41 21.30
CA HIS A 453 -6.61 -25.90 20.24
C HIS A 453 -6.22 -24.52 19.67
N GLY A 454 -5.31 -23.78 20.32
CA GLY A 454 -4.76 -22.50 19.83
C GLY A 454 -5.70 -21.27 19.83
N LEU A 455 -6.99 -21.44 20.10
CA LEU A 455 -7.99 -20.36 20.11
C LEU A 455 -7.85 -19.43 21.33
N VAL A 456 -8.20 -18.17 21.14
CA VAL A 456 -8.39 -17.18 22.22
C VAL A 456 -9.75 -16.51 22.10
N LYS A 457 -10.22 -15.84 23.17
CA LYS A 457 -11.53 -15.15 23.20
C LYS A 457 -11.72 -14.17 22.03
N THR A 458 -10.65 -13.48 21.61
CA THR A 458 -10.72 -12.53 20.48
C THR A 458 -10.88 -13.21 19.12
N ASP A 459 -10.74 -14.53 19.01
CA ASP A 459 -10.97 -15.26 17.76
C ASP A 459 -12.46 -15.51 17.48
N ILE A 460 -13.28 -15.50 18.53
CA ILE A 460 -14.75 -15.61 18.45
C ILE A 460 -15.46 -14.28 18.78
N GLU A 461 -14.73 -13.16 18.84
CA GLU A 461 -15.34 -11.85 19.08
C GLU A 461 -15.92 -11.27 17.78
N PRO A 462 -17.20 -10.84 17.77
CA PRO A 462 -17.87 -10.36 16.55
C PRO A 462 -17.48 -8.93 16.13
N LYS A 463 -16.73 -8.19 16.96
CA LYS A 463 -16.34 -6.80 16.66
C LYS A 463 -15.48 -6.68 15.40
N ASP A 464 -14.50 -7.57 15.27
CA ASP A 464 -13.63 -7.60 14.10
C ASP A 464 -14.14 -8.65 13.09
N ARG A 465 -14.92 -8.16 12.13
CA ARG A 465 -15.53 -8.96 11.07
C ARG A 465 -14.57 -9.27 9.92
N GLN A 466 -13.40 -8.61 9.87
CA GLN A 466 -12.40 -8.78 8.81
C GLN A 466 -11.22 -9.66 9.26
N LYS A 467 -11.22 -10.15 10.50
CA LYS A 467 -10.18 -11.01 11.08
C LYS A 467 -10.08 -12.39 10.42
N PHE A 468 -9.39 -12.47 9.29
CA PHE A 468 -9.18 -13.73 8.57
C PHE A 468 -8.31 -14.73 9.34
N SER A 469 -7.35 -14.26 10.15
CA SER A 469 -6.50 -15.14 10.97
C SER A 469 -7.32 -16.02 11.93
N SER A 470 -8.47 -15.53 12.40
CA SER A 470 -9.39 -16.32 13.22
C SER A 470 -10.10 -17.41 12.41
N CYS A 471 -10.38 -17.20 11.12
CA CYS A 471 -10.93 -18.24 10.25
C CYS A 471 -9.97 -19.44 10.17
N ILE A 472 -8.67 -19.18 9.93
CA ILE A 472 -7.64 -20.22 9.85
C ILE A 472 -7.63 -21.05 11.14
N LYS A 473 -7.54 -20.38 12.30
CA LYS A 473 -7.50 -21.06 13.60
C LYS A 473 -8.76 -21.84 13.92
N LEU A 474 -9.95 -21.26 13.67
CA LEU A 474 -11.22 -21.95 13.91
C LEU A 474 -11.36 -23.22 13.08
N SER A 475 -10.72 -23.26 11.91
CA SER A 475 -10.70 -24.40 11.02
C SER A 475 -9.47 -25.31 11.18
N SER A 476 -8.65 -25.15 12.22
CA SER A 476 -7.44 -25.98 12.37
C SER A 476 -7.79 -27.41 12.81
N ASP A 477 -6.96 -28.37 12.40
CA ASP A 477 -7.15 -29.78 12.72
C ASP A 477 -7.11 -30.04 14.24
N ASP A 478 -6.33 -29.24 14.97
CA ASP A 478 -6.28 -29.19 16.43
C ASP A 478 -7.64 -28.82 17.07
N VAL A 479 -8.33 -27.83 16.51
CA VAL A 479 -9.69 -27.46 16.96
C VAL A 479 -10.67 -28.57 16.66
N PHE A 480 -10.62 -29.18 15.47
CA PHE A 480 -11.50 -30.29 15.10
C PHE A 480 -11.36 -31.50 16.03
N THR A 481 -10.13 -31.83 16.40
CA THR A 481 -9.81 -32.94 17.31
C THR A 481 -10.29 -32.62 18.72
N THR A 482 -9.99 -31.42 19.22
CA THR A 482 -10.37 -31.04 20.59
C THR A 482 -11.89 -30.88 20.76
N LEU A 483 -12.62 -30.51 19.69
CA LEU A 483 -14.08 -30.44 19.70
C LEU A 483 -14.76 -31.81 19.85
N GLU A 484 -14.09 -32.93 19.54
CA GLU A 484 -14.65 -34.28 19.75
C GLU A 484 -15.00 -34.55 21.21
N ASP A 485 -14.26 -33.92 22.13
CA ASP A 485 -14.47 -34.06 23.57
C ASP A 485 -15.56 -33.12 24.13
N ILE A 486 -16.15 -32.27 23.31
CA ILE A 486 -17.19 -31.32 23.72
C ILE A 486 -18.56 -31.89 23.32
N GLU A 487 -19.48 -31.95 24.27
CA GLU A 487 -20.84 -32.45 24.04
C GLU A 487 -21.59 -31.55 23.04
N SER A 488 -22.41 -32.16 22.16
CA SER A 488 -23.20 -31.43 21.15
C SER A 488 -22.37 -30.55 20.20
N SER A 489 -21.11 -30.91 19.95
CA SER A 489 -20.22 -30.16 19.05
C SER A 489 -20.34 -30.53 17.58
N GLN A 490 -21.06 -31.62 17.25
CA GLN A 490 -21.01 -32.26 15.95
C GLN A 490 -21.48 -31.33 14.82
N ALA A 491 -22.61 -30.63 14.98
CA ALA A 491 -23.05 -29.61 14.02
C ALA A 491 -22.00 -28.51 13.80
N THR A 492 -21.41 -28.00 14.89
CA THR A 492 -20.40 -26.94 14.81
C THR A 492 -19.14 -27.40 14.09
N ARG A 493 -18.70 -28.65 14.33
CA ARG A 493 -17.58 -29.26 13.59
C ARG A 493 -17.89 -29.37 12.10
N ILE A 494 -19.05 -29.93 11.73
CA ILE A 494 -19.45 -30.05 10.31
C ILE A 494 -19.49 -28.67 9.65
N TYR A 495 -20.00 -27.64 10.33
CA TYR A 495 -20.05 -26.27 9.80
C TYR A 495 -18.67 -25.65 9.57
N LEU A 496 -17.70 -25.93 10.46
CA LEU A 496 -16.33 -25.43 10.29
C LEU A 496 -15.58 -26.17 9.17
N HIS A 497 -16.05 -27.33 8.74
CA HIS A 497 -15.34 -28.14 7.75
C HIS A 497 -15.27 -27.50 6.34
N PRO A 498 -16.34 -26.90 5.79
CA PRO A 498 -16.25 -26.07 4.59
C PRO A 498 -15.23 -24.93 4.70
N LEU A 499 -15.10 -24.30 5.88
CA LEU A 499 -14.11 -23.25 6.11
C LEU A 499 -12.68 -23.79 5.90
N ARG A 500 -12.37 -24.96 6.50
CA ARG A 500 -11.08 -25.64 6.32
C ARG A 500 -10.83 -26.00 4.86
N CYS A 501 -11.84 -26.55 4.19
CA CYS A 501 -11.75 -26.95 2.79
C CYS A 501 -11.47 -25.75 1.87
N ILE A 502 -12.12 -24.61 2.08
CA ILE A 502 -11.88 -23.38 1.30
C ILE A 502 -10.45 -22.87 1.51
N VAL A 503 -9.96 -22.87 2.77
CA VAL A 503 -8.58 -22.47 3.09
C VAL A 503 -7.58 -23.39 2.37
N LEU A 504 -7.74 -24.71 2.47
CA LEU A 504 -6.84 -25.67 1.83
C LEU A 504 -6.88 -25.57 0.30
N ALA A 505 -8.06 -25.35 -0.29
CA ALA A 505 -8.23 -25.26 -1.73
C ALA A 505 -7.63 -23.99 -2.34
N TYR A 506 -7.85 -22.83 -1.71
CA TYR A 506 -7.66 -21.53 -2.37
C TYR A 506 -6.66 -20.60 -1.69
N VAL A 507 -6.31 -20.83 -0.42
CA VAL A 507 -5.43 -19.94 0.34
C VAL A 507 -4.07 -20.57 0.59
N GLU A 508 -4.06 -21.82 1.05
CA GLU A 508 -2.83 -22.53 1.38
C GLU A 508 -1.97 -22.73 0.13
N HIS A 509 -0.69 -22.38 0.15
CA HIS A 509 0.18 -22.44 -1.02
C HIS A 509 0.71 -23.86 -1.32
N ASP A 510 0.92 -24.65 -0.26
CA ASP A 510 1.56 -25.97 -0.36
C ASP A 510 0.58 -27.11 -0.74
N THR A 511 -0.72 -26.81 -0.84
CA THR A 511 -1.72 -27.79 -1.25
C THR A 511 -1.54 -28.17 -2.72
N SER A 512 -1.40 -29.47 -2.98
CA SER A 512 -1.29 -30.03 -4.34
C SER A 512 -2.55 -29.74 -5.17
N ILE A 513 -2.41 -29.67 -6.50
CA ILE A 513 -3.53 -29.35 -7.40
C ILE A 513 -4.71 -30.31 -7.23
N ILE A 514 -4.45 -31.61 -7.11
CA ILE A 514 -5.51 -32.62 -6.91
C ILE A 514 -6.22 -32.42 -5.58
N ASN A 515 -5.48 -32.11 -4.51
CA ASN A 515 -6.09 -31.82 -3.22
C ASN A 515 -6.91 -30.52 -3.26
N ARG A 516 -6.47 -29.49 -3.99
CA ARG A 516 -7.27 -28.27 -4.18
C ARG A 516 -8.59 -28.57 -4.86
N ILE A 517 -8.58 -29.38 -5.91
CA ILE A 517 -9.79 -29.83 -6.60
C ILE A 517 -10.68 -30.60 -5.62
N TYR A 518 -10.14 -31.57 -4.90
CA TYR A 518 -10.89 -32.34 -3.89
C TYR A 518 -11.56 -31.45 -2.84
N TYR A 519 -10.80 -30.57 -2.17
CA TYR A 519 -11.34 -29.71 -1.12
C TYR A 519 -12.33 -28.68 -1.66
N SER A 520 -12.10 -28.15 -2.87
CA SER A 520 -13.06 -27.25 -3.52
C SER A 520 -14.40 -27.93 -3.76
N TRP A 521 -14.38 -29.16 -4.29
CA TRP A 521 -15.58 -29.94 -4.53
C TRP A 521 -16.25 -30.36 -3.23
N TYR A 522 -15.48 -30.77 -2.23
CA TYR A 522 -16.01 -31.16 -0.92
C TYR A 522 -16.84 -30.02 -0.31
N ALA A 523 -16.29 -28.81 -0.28
CA ALA A 523 -16.99 -27.63 0.23
C ALA A 523 -18.31 -27.38 -0.53
N VAL A 524 -18.26 -27.43 -1.87
CA VAL A 524 -19.44 -27.23 -2.73
C VAL A 524 -20.50 -28.31 -2.50
N PHE A 525 -20.13 -29.59 -2.45
CA PHE A 525 -21.07 -30.68 -2.24
C PHE A 525 -21.70 -30.63 -0.86
N LEU A 526 -20.93 -30.33 0.19
CA LEU A 526 -21.47 -30.17 1.54
C LEU A 526 -22.51 -29.02 1.58
N CYS A 527 -22.19 -27.86 1.02
CA CYS A 527 -23.15 -26.75 0.95
C CYS A 527 -24.42 -27.11 0.14
N ARG A 528 -24.30 -27.87 -0.94
CA ARG A 528 -25.45 -28.32 -1.75
C ARG A 528 -26.32 -29.33 -1.03
N ILE A 529 -25.72 -30.32 -0.37
CA ILE A 529 -26.43 -31.31 0.44
C ILE A 529 -27.15 -30.58 1.57
N TRP A 530 -26.46 -29.66 2.24
CA TRP A 530 -27.05 -28.85 3.31
C TRP A 530 -28.23 -28.02 2.81
N LYS A 531 -28.09 -27.33 1.66
CA LYS A 531 -29.20 -26.57 1.06
C LYS A 531 -30.38 -27.47 0.67
N SER A 532 -30.10 -28.62 0.05
CA SER A 532 -31.16 -29.57 -0.34
C SER A 532 -31.90 -30.12 0.88
N TRP A 533 -31.18 -30.40 1.97
CA TRP A 533 -31.78 -30.82 3.23
C TRP A 533 -32.68 -29.73 3.82
N LEU A 534 -32.23 -28.47 3.81
CA LEU A 534 -33.04 -27.32 4.25
C LEU A 534 -34.31 -27.13 3.41
N ASP A 535 -34.27 -27.47 2.11
CA ASP A 535 -35.45 -27.34 1.23
C ASP A 535 -36.49 -28.47 1.42
N ILE A 536 -36.10 -29.60 2.02
CA ILE A 536 -36.97 -30.77 2.23
C ILE A 536 -37.62 -30.75 3.61
N ILE A 537 -36.96 -30.14 4.59
CA ILE A 537 -37.34 -30.32 5.99
C ILE A 537 -38.41 -29.31 6.43
N ASP A 538 -39.43 -29.80 7.14
CA ASP A 538 -40.38 -28.93 7.84
C ASP A 538 -39.72 -28.46 9.14
N GLU A 539 -39.58 -27.14 9.31
CA GLU A 539 -38.96 -26.52 10.49
C GLU A 539 -39.61 -26.98 11.80
N LYS A 540 -40.91 -27.33 11.74
CA LYS A 540 -41.68 -27.79 12.90
C LYS A 540 -41.22 -29.16 13.42
N ASP A 541 -40.64 -29.99 12.55
CA ASP A 541 -40.29 -31.37 12.86
C ASP A 541 -38.89 -31.52 13.48
N ILE A 542 -38.02 -30.50 13.40
CA ILE A 542 -36.61 -30.61 13.81
C ILE A 542 -36.39 -30.32 15.30
N LEU A 543 -37.05 -29.28 15.82
CA LEU A 543 -36.72 -28.74 17.14
C LEU A 543 -37.87 -28.78 18.15
N GLY A 544 -39.09 -29.20 17.75
CA GLY A 544 -40.25 -29.20 18.66
C GLY A 544 -40.58 -27.82 19.24
N TYR A 545 -40.24 -26.73 18.52
CA TYR A 545 -40.39 -25.36 19.00
C TYR A 545 -41.79 -24.78 18.72
N ASN A 546 -42.38 -24.18 19.77
CA ASN A 546 -43.58 -23.38 19.69
C ASN A 546 -43.32 -22.07 18.93
N VAL A 547 -44.25 -21.74 18.04
CA VAL A 547 -44.31 -20.55 17.19
C VAL A 547 -44.31 -19.28 18.06
N ALA A 548 -43.16 -18.63 18.23
CA ALA A 548 -43.11 -17.29 18.85
C ALA A 548 -42.03 -16.36 18.29
N ASP A 549 -40.97 -16.85 17.62
CA ASP A 549 -39.95 -16.01 17.01
C ASP A 549 -39.70 -16.47 15.56
N GLU A 550 -40.41 -15.88 14.60
CA GLU A 550 -40.03 -15.92 13.17
C GLU A 550 -38.69 -15.19 13.01
N LYS A 551 -37.58 -15.93 13.13
CA LYS A 551 -36.27 -15.47 12.65
C LYS A 551 -36.05 -16.11 11.28
N ASP A 552 -35.67 -15.31 10.28
CA ASP A 552 -35.28 -15.80 8.96
C ASP A 552 -34.22 -16.91 9.08
N LEU A 553 -34.66 -18.16 9.00
CA LEU A 553 -33.82 -19.36 9.12
C LEU A 553 -32.98 -19.64 7.86
N PHE A 554 -33.24 -18.90 6.77
CA PHE A 554 -32.73 -19.26 5.45
C PHE A 554 -31.99 -18.14 4.77
N ILE A 555 -30.70 -18.37 4.47
CA ILE A 555 -30.01 -17.63 3.41
C ILE A 555 -29.14 -18.59 2.61
N THR A 556 -29.38 -18.61 1.30
CA THR A 556 -28.54 -19.18 0.25
C THR A 556 -27.15 -18.53 0.29
N ILE A 557 -26.10 -19.33 0.49
CA ILE A 557 -24.69 -18.89 0.35
C ILE A 557 -24.44 -18.42 -1.09
#